data_AF-A0A2S7INC3-F1
#
_entry.id   AF-A0A2S7INC3-F1
#
_cell.length_a   1.000
_cell.length_b   1.000
_cell.length_c   1.000
_cell.angle_alpha   90.00
_cell.angle_beta   90.00
_cell.angle_gamma   90.00
#
_symmetry.space_group_name_H-M   'P 1'
#
loop_
_entity.id
_entity.type
_entity.pdbx_description
1 polymer ?
#
loop_
_entity_poly.entity_id
_entity_poly.type
_entity_poly.pdbx_seq_one_letter_code
_entity_poly.pdbx_strand_id
1 'polypeptide(L)'
;MYFTAKKAGLDFDLKNPAAVRSWFSDKSKVIYDHRQPGRFQATPRRMDVVWLFQSHIEAIADQTIPRDIEDDDMINTVAFNSRGNNVKEGVYHPMRRKWRDVKLVANHVTPFVKKKEKTEVKTSLK
;
A
#
# COMPACT_ATOMS: atom_id res chain seq x y z
N MET A 1 3.19 9.99 1.38
CA MET A 1 2.23 8.92 1.76
C MET A 1 1.96 8.85 3.26
N TYR A 2 2.88 8.40 4.12
CA TYR A 2 2.63 8.21 5.56
C TYR A 2 2.09 9.47 6.27
N PHE A 3 2.79 10.59 6.15
CA PHE A 3 2.35 11.85 6.78
C PHE A 3 1.00 12.34 6.25
N THR A 4 0.75 12.17 4.95
CA THR A 4 -0.54 12.51 4.33
C THR A 4 -1.66 11.64 4.90
N ALA A 5 -1.44 10.33 5.03
CA ALA A 5 -2.39 9.40 5.62
C ALA A 5 -2.66 9.74 7.10
N LYS A 6 -1.61 10.08 7.86
CA LYS A 6 -1.73 10.52 9.26
C LYS A 6 -2.56 11.79 9.41
N LYS A 7 -2.36 12.79 8.53
CA LYS A 7 -3.19 14.01 8.49
C LYS A 7 -4.66 13.71 8.17
N ALA A 8 -4.94 12.67 7.38
CA ALA A 8 -6.29 12.19 7.09
C ALA A 8 -6.87 11.29 8.21
N GLY A 9 -6.19 11.14 9.35
CA GLY A 9 -6.66 10.35 10.49
C GLY A 9 -6.40 8.84 10.37
N LEU A 10 -5.60 8.40 9.39
CA LEU A 10 -5.14 7.01 9.28
C LEU A 10 -3.83 6.81 10.04
N ASP A 11 -3.77 5.81 10.92
CA ASP A 11 -2.53 5.43 11.61
C ASP A 11 -2.15 3.98 11.28
N PHE A 12 -1.10 3.82 10.48
CA PHE A 12 -0.67 2.52 9.98
C PHE A 12 0.17 1.70 10.96
N ASP A 13 0.45 2.22 12.17
CA ASP A 13 1.22 1.54 13.22
C ASP A 13 2.55 0.97 12.70
N LEU A 14 3.33 1.83 12.03
CA LEU A 14 4.59 1.48 11.40
C LEU A 14 5.76 1.91 12.29
N LYS A 15 6.63 0.97 12.69
CA LYS A 15 7.82 1.25 13.52
C LYS A 15 8.79 2.23 12.86
N ASN A 16 9.01 2.12 11.55
CA ASN A 16 9.87 3.02 10.79
C ASN A 16 9.26 3.29 9.39
N PRO A 17 8.39 4.31 9.24
CA PRO A 17 7.66 4.55 7.99
C PRO A 17 8.56 5.02 6.83
N ALA A 18 9.79 5.45 7.08
CA ALA A 18 10.76 5.80 6.04
C ALA A 18 11.39 4.55 5.39
N ALA A 19 11.42 3.42 6.09
CA ALA A 19 11.95 2.17 5.56
C ALA A 19 10.84 1.38 4.85
N VAL A 20 11.04 1.08 3.55
CA VAL A 20 10.11 0.27 2.75
C VAL A 20 9.73 -1.03 3.45
N ARG A 21 10.72 -1.73 4.03
CA ARG A 21 10.50 -3.01 4.72
C ARG A 21 9.48 -2.91 5.86
N SER A 22 9.37 -1.77 6.54
CA SER A 22 8.44 -1.61 7.66
C SER A 22 6.99 -1.70 7.22
N TRP A 23 6.66 -1.22 6.02
CA TRP A 23 5.31 -1.32 5.45
C TRP A 23 4.89 -2.78 5.23
N PHE A 24 5.84 -3.69 5.01
CA PHE A 24 5.55 -5.10 4.75
C PHE A 24 5.99 -6.04 5.89
N SER A 25 6.21 -5.46 7.08
CA SER A 25 6.67 -6.19 8.27
C SER A 25 5.57 -7.05 8.89
N ASP A 26 4.33 -6.57 8.89
CA ASP A 26 3.16 -7.31 9.34
C ASP A 26 2.62 -8.19 8.21
N LYS A 27 2.88 -9.50 8.30
CA LYS A 27 2.50 -10.47 7.28
C LYS A 27 0.99 -10.65 7.14
N SER A 28 0.20 -10.33 8.18
CA SER A 28 -1.25 -10.40 8.09
C SER A 28 -1.85 -9.31 7.18
N LYS A 29 -1.08 -8.26 6.88
CA LYS A 29 -1.46 -7.17 5.98
C LYS A 29 -1.02 -7.41 4.53
N VAL A 30 -0.11 -8.35 4.28
CA VAL A 30 0.42 -8.63 2.94
C VAL A 30 -0.57 -9.49 2.17
N ILE A 31 -1.14 -8.94 1.10
CA ILE A 31 -2.21 -9.58 0.33
C ILE A 31 -1.72 -10.21 -0.98
N TYR A 32 -0.51 -9.88 -1.42
CA TYR A 32 0.15 -10.45 -2.59
C TYR A 32 1.67 -10.51 -2.38
N ASP A 33 2.28 -11.58 -2.87
CA ASP A 33 3.73 -11.77 -2.93
C ASP A 33 4.12 -12.38 -4.27
N HIS A 34 4.97 -11.69 -5.05
CA HIS A 34 5.45 -12.16 -6.36
C HIS A 34 6.16 -13.52 -6.31
N ARG A 35 6.69 -13.92 -5.14
CA ARG A 35 7.32 -15.23 -4.96
C ARG A 35 6.31 -16.38 -4.89
N GLN A 36 5.04 -16.05 -4.73
CA GLN A 36 3.91 -16.97 -4.79
C GLN A 36 2.94 -16.46 -5.86
N PRO A 37 3.37 -16.45 -7.15
CA PRO A 37 2.60 -15.88 -8.24
C PRO A 37 1.24 -16.58 -8.35
N GLY A 38 0.20 -15.82 -8.70
CA GLY A 38 -1.19 -16.30 -8.77
C GLY A 38 -1.91 -16.44 -7.42
N ARG A 39 -1.23 -16.24 -6.28
CA ARG A 39 -1.84 -16.36 -4.94
C ARG A 39 -2.11 -15.01 -4.29
N PHE A 40 -3.24 -14.40 -4.66
CA PHE A 40 -3.81 -13.26 -3.93
C PHE A 40 -4.51 -13.74 -2.65
N GLN A 41 -4.02 -13.35 -1.48
CA GLN A 41 -4.73 -13.59 -0.21
C GLN A 41 -6.02 -12.73 -0.13
N ALA A 42 -5.99 -11.56 -0.76
CA ALA A 42 -7.15 -10.71 -0.97
C ALA A 42 -6.98 -9.94 -2.30
N THR A 43 -8.08 -9.54 -2.91
CA THR A 43 -8.05 -8.72 -4.13
C THR A 43 -7.49 -7.33 -3.79
N PRO A 44 -6.39 -6.89 -4.41
CA PRO A 44 -5.83 -5.55 -4.19
C PRO A 44 -6.79 -4.46 -4.64
N ARG A 45 -6.84 -3.35 -3.89
CA ARG A 45 -7.75 -2.23 -4.10
C ARG A 45 -7.01 -0.90 -4.08
N ARG A 46 -7.71 0.15 -4.52
CA ARG A 46 -7.22 1.53 -4.43
C ARG A 46 -6.66 1.82 -3.03
N MET A 47 -5.53 2.51 -3.00
CA MET A 47 -4.74 2.87 -1.81
C MET A 47 -4.00 1.72 -1.11
N ASP A 48 -4.11 0.47 -1.56
CA ASP A 48 -3.21 -0.58 -1.10
C ASP A 48 -1.77 -0.26 -1.52
N VAL A 49 -0.83 -0.54 -0.62
CA VAL A 49 0.57 -0.14 -0.76
C VAL A 49 1.30 -1.20 -1.55
N VAL A 50 1.98 -0.79 -2.62
CA VAL A 50 2.79 -1.67 -3.47
C VAL A 50 4.28 -1.44 -3.19
N TRP A 51 5.03 -2.54 -3.05
CA TRP A 51 6.49 -2.50 -3.07
C TRP A 51 6.98 -2.75 -4.49
N LEU A 52 7.61 -1.75 -5.09
CA LEU A 52 8.22 -1.88 -6.41
C LEU A 52 9.68 -2.35 -6.35
N PHE A 53 10.14 -2.94 -7.46
CA PHE A 53 11.49 -3.49 -7.60
C PHE A 53 12.61 -2.55 -7.13
N GLN A 54 12.44 -1.23 -7.35
CA GLN A 54 13.41 -0.15 -7.08
C GLN A 54 13.44 0.34 -5.62
N SER A 55 13.08 -0.49 -4.64
CA SER A 55 13.02 -0.08 -3.20
C SER A 55 12.12 1.14 -2.95
N HIS A 56 11.04 1.26 -3.73
CA HIS A 56 10.08 2.35 -3.62
C HIS A 56 8.70 1.80 -3.25
N ILE A 57 7.90 2.64 -2.59
CA ILE A 57 6.52 2.35 -2.25
C ILE A 57 5.59 3.33 -2.95
N GLU A 58 4.52 2.79 -3.54
CA GLU A 58 3.46 3.58 -4.15
C GLU A 58 2.11 3.08 -3.63
N ALA A 59 1.04 3.77 -3.98
CA ALA A 59 -0.32 3.30 -3.70
C ALA A 59 -1.02 2.92 -5.01
N ILE A 60 -1.81 1.84 -5.02
CA ILE A 60 -2.64 1.49 -6.17
C ILE A 60 -3.65 2.61 -6.43
N ALA A 61 -3.76 3.05 -7.68
CA ALA A 61 -4.72 4.06 -8.09
C ALA A 61 -5.99 3.46 -8.71
N ASP A 62 -5.87 2.27 -9.31
CA ASP A 62 -7.00 1.52 -9.85
C ASP A 62 -7.99 1.14 -8.74
N GLN A 63 -9.27 0.96 -9.10
CA GLN A 63 -10.28 0.54 -8.10
C GLN A 63 -9.94 -0.84 -7.52
N THR A 64 -9.53 -1.76 -8.40
CA THR A 64 -9.16 -3.13 -8.09
C THR A 64 -8.11 -3.62 -9.08
N ILE A 65 -7.30 -4.58 -8.66
CA ILE A 65 -6.43 -5.34 -9.57
C ILE A 65 -7.11 -6.68 -9.88
N PRO A 66 -7.26 -7.04 -11.17
CA PRO A 66 -7.86 -8.32 -11.55
C PRO A 66 -6.97 -9.49 -11.09
N ARG A 67 -7.58 -10.64 -10.77
CA ARG A 67 -6.85 -11.81 -10.23
C ARG A 67 -6.06 -12.57 -11.29
N ASP A 68 -6.47 -12.42 -12.54
CA ASP A 68 -5.88 -12.95 -13.75
C ASP A 68 -4.89 -11.97 -14.40
N ILE A 69 -4.46 -10.93 -13.68
CA ILE A 69 -3.43 -10.00 -14.15
C ILE A 69 -2.14 -10.74 -14.53
N GLU A 70 -1.60 -10.40 -15.70
CA GLU A 70 -0.35 -10.94 -16.23
C GLU A 70 0.83 -10.00 -15.96
N ASP A 71 2.05 -10.54 -16.01
CA ASP A 71 3.28 -9.81 -15.69
C ASP A 71 3.52 -8.55 -16.54
N ASP A 72 3.07 -8.57 -17.80
CA ASP A 72 3.20 -7.46 -18.74
C ASP A 72 2.03 -6.46 -18.69
N ASP A 73 0.99 -6.74 -17.90
CA ASP A 73 -0.10 -5.81 -17.70
C ASP A 73 0.36 -4.57 -16.92
N MET A 74 -0.30 -3.45 -17.22
CA MET A 74 0.00 -2.16 -16.63
C MET A 74 -1.02 -1.81 -15.56
N ILE A 75 -0.54 -1.44 -14.37
CA ILE A 75 -1.36 -0.87 -13.30
C ILE A 75 -1.11 0.64 -13.18
N ASN A 76 -2.11 1.36 -12.70
CA ASN A 76 -1.97 2.75 -12.31
C ASN A 76 -1.68 2.85 -10.81
N THR A 77 -0.74 3.73 -10.49
CA THR A 77 -0.29 3.99 -9.13
C THR A 77 -0.27 5.49 -8.85
N VAL A 78 -0.22 5.82 -7.57
CA VAL A 78 0.07 7.14 -7.03
C VAL A 78 1.49 7.08 -6.47
N ALA A 79 2.44 7.67 -7.18
CA ALA A 79 3.83 7.73 -6.76
C ALA A 79 4.06 8.95 -5.86
N PHE A 80 4.73 8.74 -4.73
CA PHE A 80 5.02 9.81 -3.77
C PHE A 80 6.52 10.05 -3.73
N ASN A 81 6.99 11.21 -4.19
CA ASN A 81 8.41 11.52 -4.05
C ASN A 81 8.69 12.14 -2.68
N SER A 82 9.51 11.46 -1.87
CA SER A 82 10.08 11.97 -0.63
C SER A 82 11.59 12.11 -0.82
N ARG A 83 12.13 13.30 -0.54
CA ARG A 83 13.53 13.72 -0.74
C ARG A 83 14.58 12.58 -0.66
N GLY A 84 15.21 12.31 -1.80
CA GLY A 84 16.65 12.06 -1.89
C GLY A 84 17.37 13.30 -2.45
N ASN A 85 18.57 13.15 -3.03
CA ASN A 85 19.47 14.25 -3.46
C ASN A 85 19.00 15.17 -4.62
N ASN A 86 17.70 15.27 -5.02
CA ASN A 86 17.27 16.30 -6.01
C ASN A 86 15.75 16.57 -6.14
N VAL A 87 15.42 17.69 -6.82
CA VAL A 87 14.38 18.71 -6.51
C VAL A 87 12.92 18.52 -6.97
N LYS A 88 12.47 17.39 -7.53
CA LYS A 88 11.04 17.28 -7.90
C LYS A 88 10.20 16.71 -6.76
N GLU A 89 9.77 17.58 -5.85
CA GLU A 89 8.79 17.29 -4.79
C GLU A 89 7.40 17.07 -5.40
N GLY A 90 6.65 16.06 -4.97
CA GLY A 90 5.26 15.93 -5.39
C GLY A 90 4.66 14.52 -5.37
N VAL A 91 3.40 14.48 -5.78
CA VAL A 91 2.62 13.28 -6.04
C VAL A 91 2.45 13.16 -7.55
N TYR A 92 2.79 12.00 -8.12
CA TYR A 92 2.59 11.71 -9.53
C TYR A 92 1.44 10.73 -9.70
N HIS A 93 0.46 11.11 -10.51
CA HIS A 93 -0.71 10.31 -10.77
C HIS A 93 -1.32 10.66 -12.15
N PRO A 94 -1.60 9.66 -13.02
CA PRO A 94 -1.25 8.25 -12.86
C PRO A 94 0.24 8.01 -13.15
N MET A 95 0.88 7.18 -12.33
CA MET A 95 2.14 6.55 -12.70
C MET A 95 1.85 5.13 -13.17
N ARG A 96 2.36 4.76 -14.35
CA ARG A 96 2.12 3.42 -14.92
C ARG A 96 3.25 2.48 -14.57
N ARG A 97 2.93 1.32 -14.00
CA ARG A 97 3.89 0.28 -13.61
C ARG A 97 3.50 -1.05 -14.24
N LYS A 98 4.49 -1.84 -14.67
CA LYS A 98 4.23 -3.23 -15.06
C LYS A 98 3.98 -4.06 -13.81
N TRP A 99 3.06 -5.02 -13.88
CA TRP A 99 2.76 -5.89 -12.76
C TRP A 99 3.98 -6.67 -12.27
N ARG A 100 4.84 -7.14 -13.19
CA ARG A 100 6.11 -7.80 -12.86
C ARG A 100 7.04 -6.99 -11.95
N ASP A 101 6.89 -5.67 -11.89
CA ASP A 101 7.72 -4.80 -11.04
C ASP A 101 7.21 -4.76 -9.59
N VAL A 102 6.00 -5.27 -9.32
CA VAL A 102 5.37 -5.33 -7.99
C VAL A 102 5.85 -6.57 -7.24
N LYS A 103 6.59 -6.36 -6.16
CA LYS A 103 7.12 -7.45 -5.31
C LYS A 103 6.13 -7.90 -4.26
N LEU A 104 5.50 -6.95 -3.58
CA LEU A 104 4.52 -7.20 -2.51
C LEU A 104 3.39 -6.17 -2.61
N VAL A 105 2.18 -6.55 -2.18
CA VAL A 105 1.09 -5.62 -1.90
C VAL A 105 0.63 -5.78 -0.47
N ALA A 106 0.42 -4.67 0.25
CA ALA A 106 -0.07 -4.66 1.62
C ALA A 106 -1.28 -3.74 1.81
N ASN A 107 -2.29 -4.25 2.52
CA ASN A 107 -3.48 -3.51 2.93
C ASN A 107 -3.32 -3.00 4.37
N HIS A 108 -2.99 -1.72 4.51
CA HIS A 108 -2.89 -1.07 5.83
C HIS A 108 -4.21 -0.46 6.32
N VAL A 109 -5.16 -0.21 5.41
CA VAL A 109 -6.37 0.56 5.72
C VAL A 109 -7.42 -0.31 6.40
N THR A 110 -7.75 -1.48 5.84
CA THR A 110 -8.84 -2.32 6.34
C THR A 110 -8.62 -2.78 7.78
N PRO A 111 -7.42 -3.28 8.17
CA PRO A 111 -7.17 -3.66 9.56
C PRO A 111 -7.26 -2.48 10.53
N PHE A 112 -6.86 -1.28 10.09
CA PHE A 112 -6.95 -0.05 10.89
C PHE A 112 -8.41 0.35 11.14
N VAL A 113 -9.24 0.42 10.10
CA VAL A 113 -10.66 0.78 10.21
C VAL A 113 -11.38 -0.18 11.17
N LYS A 114 -11.19 -1.49 10.98
CA LYS A 114 -11.78 -2.50 11.87
C LYS A 114 -11.32 -2.37 13.33
N LYS A 115 -10.08 -1.95 13.58
CA LYS A 115 -9.56 -1.71 14.94
C LYS A 115 -10.22 -0.48 15.57
N LYS A 116 -10.44 0.58 14.79
CA LYS A 116 -11.09 1.82 15.24
C LYS A 116 -12.55 1.56 15.63
N GLU A 117 -13.33 0.91 14.75
CA GLU A 117 -14.73 0.54 15.00
C GLU A 117 -14.87 -0.28 16.30
N LYS A 118 -14.02 -1.29 16.51
CA LYS A 118 -14.02 -2.08 17.74
C LYS A 118 -13.70 -1.26 19.00
N THR A 119 -12.93 -0.19 18.87
CA THR A 119 -12.54 0.67 20.00
C THR A 119 -13.67 1.64 20.35
N GLU A 120 -14.35 2.20 19.34
CA GLU A 120 -15.51 3.07 19.53
C GLU A 120 -16.66 2.31 20.19
N VAL A 121 -16.97 1.09 19.72
CA VAL A 121 -17.99 0.22 20.35
C VAL A 121 -17.68 -0.09 21.82
N LYS A 122 -16.41 -0.28 22.18
CA LYS A 122 -16.02 -0.52 23.58
C LYS A 122 -16.13 0.72 24.46
N THR A 123 -15.99 1.91 23.86
CA THR A 123 -16.05 3.19 24.59
C THR A 123 -17.50 3.64 24.79
N SER A 124 -18.41 3.34 23.87
CA SER A 124 -19.84 3.67 23.98
C SER A 124 -20.64 2.75 24.91
N LEU A 125 -20.07 1.61 25.32
CA LEU A 125 -20.66 0.65 26.27
C LEU A 125 -20.19 0.88 27.72
N LYS A 126 -19.46 1.97 27.99
CA LYS A 126 -19.10 2.43 29.34
C LYS A 126 -19.82 3.73 29.66
#